data_AF-A0A6P1I942-F1
#
_entry.id   AF-A0A6P1I942-F1
#
_cell.length_a   1.000
_cell.length_b   1.000
_cell.length_c   1.000
_cell.angle_alpha   90.00
_cell.angle_beta   90.00
_cell.angle_gamma   90.00
#
_symmetry.space_group_name_H-M   'P 1'
#
loop_
_entity.id
_entity.type
_entity.pdbx_description
1 polymer ?
#
loop_
_entity_poly.entity_id
_entity_poly.type
_entity_poly.pdbx_seq_one_letter_code
_entity_poly.pdbx_strand_id
1 'polypeptide(L)'
;MEPVDGLGAGLDQVIAASSGDVVRHRLSRAGDRQLNCALHTMAVTQIRRDTPGRAYYQRKRAAGKSHREALRCLKRRLSDVVYRQLLRDSATELAAGPGGHSGATLSSCAAG
;
A
#
# COMPACT_ATOMS: atom_id res chain seq x y z
N MET A 1 -23.32 -50.70 -36.44
CA MET A 1 -22.92 -51.44 -35.23
C MET A 1 -21.41 -51.49 -35.24
N GLU A 2 -20.77 -50.38 -34.87
CA GLU A 2 -19.33 -50.17 -34.63
C GLU A 2 -19.22 -48.90 -33.74
N PRO A 3 -18.14 -48.74 -32.95
CA PRO A 3 -18.20 -48.42 -31.52
C PRO A 3 -18.31 -46.93 -31.18
N VAL A 4 -18.98 -46.68 -30.06
CA VAL A 4 -19.17 -45.37 -29.42
C VAL A 4 -18.06 -45.09 -28.42
N ASP A 5 -16.88 -44.68 -28.87
CA ASP A 5 -15.87 -44.07 -27.98
C ASP A 5 -15.02 -43.06 -28.77
N GLY A 6 -15.42 -41.80 -28.72
CA GLY A 6 -14.72 -40.70 -29.38
C GLY A 6 -15.00 -39.41 -28.63
N LEU A 7 -14.04 -39.01 -27.81
CA LEU A 7 -14.03 -37.83 -26.95
C LEU A 7 -14.64 -36.59 -27.63
N GLY A 8 -15.87 -36.27 -27.24
CA GLY A 8 -16.46 -34.96 -27.44
C GLY A 8 -15.77 -33.93 -26.55
N ALA A 9 -15.12 -32.98 -27.19
CA ALA A 9 -14.69 -31.73 -26.59
C ALA A 9 -15.84 -31.02 -25.87
N GLY A 10 -15.49 -30.22 -24.86
CA GLY A 10 -16.36 -29.16 -24.38
C GLY A 10 -16.85 -29.33 -22.95
N LEU A 11 -15.94 -29.43 -22.00
CA LEU A 11 -16.16 -28.80 -20.70
C LEU A 11 -14.87 -28.08 -20.33
N ASP A 12 -14.84 -26.80 -20.71
CA ASP A 12 -14.12 -25.75 -19.99
C ASP A 12 -14.48 -25.88 -18.50
N GLN A 13 -13.81 -26.77 -17.79
CA GLN A 13 -13.67 -26.63 -16.35
C GLN A 13 -12.61 -25.55 -16.14
N VAL A 14 -13.02 -24.32 -16.44
CA VAL A 14 -12.39 -23.14 -15.86
C VAL A 14 -12.53 -23.34 -14.36
N ILE A 15 -11.47 -23.85 -13.77
CA ILE A 15 -11.27 -23.98 -12.33
C ILE A 15 -11.79 -22.67 -11.74
N ALA A 16 -12.79 -22.78 -10.87
CA ALA A 16 -13.30 -21.67 -10.10
C ALA A 16 -12.11 -21.07 -9.35
N ALA A 17 -11.51 -20.03 -9.93
CA ALA A 17 -10.57 -19.19 -9.25
C ALA A 17 -11.38 -18.51 -8.15
N SER A 18 -11.30 -19.06 -6.94
CA SER A 18 -11.63 -18.32 -5.74
C SER A 18 -10.72 -17.09 -5.73
N SER A 19 -11.17 -16.00 -6.35
CA SER A 19 -10.59 -14.66 -6.24
C SER A 19 -10.94 -14.08 -4.86
N GLY A 20 -10.76 -14.88 -3.83
CA GLY A 20 -11.07 -14.59 -2.45
C GLY A 20 -9.80 -14.28 -1.67
N ASP A 21 -9.07 -13.22 -2.06
CA ASP A 21 -8.48 -12.30 -1.09
C ASP A 21 -7.92 -11.03 -1.75
N VAL A 22 -8.75 -10.33 -2.54
CA VAL A 22 -8.43 -8.91 -2.78
C VAL A 22 -8.89 -8.19 -1.53
N VAL A 23 -8.02 -8.10 -0.53
CA VAL A 23 -8.16 -7.15 0.58
C VAL A 23 -8.14 -5.76 -0.04
N ARG A 24 -9.32 -5.33 -0.48
CA ARG A 24 -9.55 -3.96 -0.90
C ARG A 24 -9.43 -3.15 0.37
N HIS A 25 -8.23 -2.66 0.63
CA HIS A 25 -7.96 -1.62 1.61
C HIS A 25 -8.71 -0.36 1.17
N ARG A 26 -10.02 -0.34 1.43
CA ARG A 26 -10.88 0.79 1.16
C ARG A 26 -10.36 1.93 2.02
N LEU A 27 -9.96 3.01 1.38
CA LEU A 27 -9.66 4.26 2.06
C LEU A 27 -10.98 4.76 2.66
N SER A 28 -11.21 4.46 3.94
CA SER A 28 -12.38 4.97 4.65
C SER A 28 -12.38 6.50 4.53
N ARG A 29 -13.54 7.14 4.26
CA ARG A 29 -13.61 8.61 4.13
C ARG A 29 -13.36 9.33 5.47
N ALA A 30 -13.60 8.63 6.59
CA ALA A 30 -13.08 9.00 7.90
C ALA A 30 -11.62 8.55 8.09
N GLY A 31 -11.24 7.46 7.43
CA GLY A 31 -9.86 6.99 7.24
C GLY A 31 -9.13 6.60 8.52
N ASP A 32 -7.96 6.00 8.33
CA ASP A 32 -6.95 6.01 9.38
C ASP A 32 -6.55 7.47 9.62
N ARG A 33 -6.99 8.03 10.75
CA ARG A 33 -6.74 9.43 11.12
C ARG A 33 -5.25 9.67 11.39
N GLN A 34 -4.55 8.67 11.92
CA GLN A 34 -3.13 8.74 12.21
C GLN A 34 -2.33 8.78 10.91
N LEU A 35 -2.61 7.88 9.96
CA LEU A 35 -1.97 7.89 8.65
C LEU A 35 -2.27 9.19 7.89
N ASN A 36 -3.53 9.66 7.92
CA ASN A 36 -3.90 10.90 7.25
C ASN A 36 -3.21 12.14 7.86
N CYS A 37 -3.02 12.14 9.18
CA CYS A 37 -2.26 13.15 9.91
C CYS A 37 -0.77 13.07 9.56
N ALA A 38 -0.17 11.89 9.60
CA ALA A 38 1.22 11.66 9.23
C ALA A 38 1.50 12.14 7.79
N LEU A 39 0.67 11.75 6.82
CA LEU A 39 0.77 12.21 5.43
C LEU A 39 0.63 13.74 5.30
N HIS A 40 -0.20 14.37 6.14
CA HIS A 40 -0.31 15.82 6.17
C HIS A 40 0.97 16.47 6.69
N THR A 41 1.47 16.01 7.84
CA THR A 41 2.72 16.47 8.45
C THR A 41 3.90 16.30 7.50
N MET A 42 4.05 15.13 6.87
CA MET A 42 5.08 14.87 5.86
C MET A 42 5.00 15.87 4.69
N ALA A 43 3.81 16.13 4.17
CA ALA A 43 3.62 17.07 3.07
C ALA A 43 4.01 18.51 3.47
N VAL A 44 3.59 18.96 4.65
CA VAL A 44 3.94 20.29 5.18
C VAL A 44 5.44 20.41 5.41
N THR A 45 6.07 19.40 6.03
CA THR A 45 7.52 19.37 6.25
C THR A 45 8.29 19.40 4.93
N GLN A 46 7.87 18.63 3.93
CA GLN A 46 8.50 18.66 2.60
C GLN A 46 8.36 20.01 1.92
N ILE A 47 7.22 20.70 2.04
CA ILE A 47 7.04 22.05 1.48
C ILE A 47 7.94 23.07 2.17
N ARG A 48 8.16 22.95 3.49
CA ARG A 48 8.99 23.90 4.26
C ARG A 48 10.50 23.77 4.00
N ARG A 49 10.97 22.60 3.56
CA ARG A 49 12.39 22.30 3.31
C ARG A 49 12.68 22.20 1.81
N ASP A 50 13.94 22.28 1.42
CA ASP A 50 14.32 22.02 0.03
C ASP A 50 14.29 20.52 -0.24
N THR A 51 13.18 20.05 -0.79
CA THR A 51 12.94 18.62 -1.04
C THR A 51 12.32 18.41 -2.42
N PRO A 52 12.43 17.20 -2.98
CA PRO A 52 11.73 16.83 -4.22
C PRO A 52 10.20 17.04 -4.13
N GLY A 53 9.64 16.95 -2.92
CA GLY A 53 8.23 17.24 -2.65
C GLY A 53 7.88 18.72 -2.83
N ARG A 54 8.75 19.63 -2.36
CA ARG A 54 8.61 21.08 -2.58
C ARG A 54 8.64 21.43 -4.05
N ALA A 55 9.62 20.90 -4.80
CA ALA A 55 9.70 21.12 -6.24
C ALA A 55 8.43 20.64 -6.97
N TYR A 56 7.90 19.47 -6.59
CA TYR A 56 6.64 18.97 -7.14
C TYR A 56 5.44 19.87 -6.80
N TYR A 57 5.34 20.30 -5.54
CA TYR A 57 4.30 21.22 -5.09
C TYR A 57 4.34 22.55 -5.87
N GLN A 58 5.53 23.13 -6.04
CA GLN A 58 5.73 24.36 -6.80
C GLN A 58 5.35 24.19 -8.27
N ARG A 59 5.73 23.07 -8.92
CA ARG A 59 5.26 22.76 -10.29
C ARG A 59 3.74 22.72 -10.39
N LYS A 60 3.06 22.15 -9.38
CA LYS A 60 1.58 22.13 -9.36
C LYS A 60 0.99 23.52 -9.13
N ARG A 61 1.61 24.36 -8.31
CA ARG A 61 1.23 25.78 -8.14
C ARG A 61 1.43 26.58 -9.44
N ALA A 62 2.55 26.37 -10.14
CA ALA A 62 2.85 27.01 -11.42
C ALA A 62 1.86 26.58 -12.52
N ALA A 63 1.38 25.34 -12.46
CA ALA A 63 0.31 24.83 -13.34
C ALA A 63 -1.10 25.34 -12.99
N GLY A 64 -1.22 26.41 -12.20
CA GLY A 64 -2.50 27.05 -11.85
C GLY A 64 -3.29 26.40 -10.73
N LYS A 65 -2.79 25.33 -10.08
CA LYS A 65 -3.53 24.69 -8.99
C LYS A 65 -3.57 25.56 -7.74
N SER A 66 -4.71 25.57 -7.06
CA SER A 66 -4.82 26.17 -5.73
C SER A 66 -3.89 25.47 -4.73
N HIS A 67 -3.60 26.14 -3.62
CA HIS A 67 -2.80 25.56 -2.53
C HIS A 67 -3.36 24.20 -2.10
N ARG A 68 -4.68 24.10 -1.91
CA ARG A 68 -5.36 22.87 -1.45
C ARG A 68 -5.23 21.73 -2.46
N GLU A 69 -5.35 22.03 -3.75
CA GLU A 69 -5.22 21.02 -4.81
C GLU A 69 -3.77 20.56 -4.99
N ALA A 70 -2.81 21.48 -4.95
CA ALA A 70 -1.39 21.16 -5.02
C ALA A 70 -0.97 20.31 -3.81
N LEU A 71 -1.43 20.66 -2.60
CA LEU A 71 -1.20 19.89 -1.39
C LEU A 71 -1.83 18.49 -1.47
N ARG A 72 -3.07 18.38 -1.97
CA ARG A 72 -3.74 17.09 -2.21
C ARG A 72 -2.95 16.21 -3.18
N CYS A 73 -2.45 16.80 -4.27
CA CYS A 73 -1.59 16.09 -5.23
C CYS A 73 -0.30 15.59 -4.59
N LEU A 74 0.32 16.38 -3.70
CA LEU A 74 1.51 15.96 -2.96
C LEU A 74 1.18 14.83 -1.98
N LYS A 75 0.12 14.95 -1.17
CA LYS A 75 -0.31 13.90 -0.24
C LYS A 75 -0.58 12.59 -0.96
N ARG A 76 -1.28 12.60 -2.10
CA ARG A 76 -1.53 11.42 -2.95
C ARG A 76 -0.22 10.73 -3.35
N ARG A 77 0.75 11.52 -3.84
CA ARG A 77 2.08 10.99 -4.22
C ARG A 77 2.79 10.36 -3.02
N LEU A 78 2.70 10.96 -1.84
CA LEU A 78 3.29 10.40 -0.62
C LEU A 78 2.59 9.09 -0.21
N SER A 79 1.27 9.02 -0.32
CA SER A 79 0.52 7.78 -0.09
C SER A 79 1.00 6.66 -1.02
N ASP A 80 1.21 6.95 -2.31
CA ASP A 80 1.69 5.95 -3.26
C ASP A 80 3.12 5.46 -2.92
N VAL A 81 3.99 6.36 -2.43
CA VAL A 81 5.34 5.99 -1.97
C VAL A 81 5.29 5.11 -0.73
N VAL A 82 4.49 5.49 0.28
CA VAL A 82 4.32 4.72 1.51
C VAL A 82 3.74 3.34 1.20
N TYR A 83 2.70 3.28 0.36
CA TYR A 83 2.10 2.01 -0.04
C TYR A 83 3.09 1.09 -0.74
N ARG A 84 3.90 1.61 -1.67
CA ARG A 84 4.96 0.84 -2.33
C ARG A 84 6.02 0.34 -1.34
N GLN A 85 6.34 1.13 -0.31
CA GLN A 85 7.28 0.71 0.71
C GLN A 85 6.69 -0.43 1.55
N LEU A 86 5.46 -0.30 2.03
CA LEU A 86 4.77 -1.35 2.79
C LEU A 86 4.66 -2.66 2.01
N LEU A 87 4.42 -2.60 0.69
CA LEU A 87 4.42 -3.79 -0.15
C LEU A 87 5.80 -4.46 -0.20
N ARG A 88 6.89 -3.68 -0.32
CA ARG A 88 8.25 -4.24 -0.30
C ARG A 88 8.60 -4.85 1.05
N ASP A 89 8.19 -4.19 2.12
CA ASP A 89 8.39 -4.68 3.49
C ASP A 89 7.66 -6.01 3.66
N SER A 90 6.39 -6.08 3.25
CA SER A 90 5.60 -7.34 3.30
C SER A 90 6.19 -8.46 2.44
N ALA A 91 6.73 -8.14 1.26
CA ALA A 91 7.37 -9.12 0.40
C ALA A 91 8.67 -9.66 1.02
N THR A 92 9.39 -8.79 1.74
CA THR A 92 10.60 -9.16 2.50
C THR A 92 10.23 -10.08 3.67
N GLU A 93 9.16 -9.78 4.40
CA GLU A 93 8.65 -10.62 5.49
C GLU A 93 8.22 -12.01 5.00
N LEU A 94 7.52 -12.08 3.86
CA LEU A 94 7.13 -13.35 3.25
C LEU A 94 8.34 -14.17 2.75
N ALA A 95 9.36 -13.50 2.22
CA ALA A 95 10.59 -14.15 1.75
C ALA A 95 11.51 -14.59 2.90
N ALA A 96 11.43 -13.94 4.07
CA ALA A 96 12.21 -14.29 5.25
C ALA A 96 11.76 -15.61 5.93
N GLY A 97 10.64 -16.20 5.51
CA GLY A 97 10.06 -17.39 6.13
C GLY A 97 9.51 -17.10 7.54
N PRO A 98 8.65 -17.97 8.11
CA PRO A 98 8.00 -17.74 9.42
C PRO A 98 8.97 -17.79 10.62
N GLY A 99 10.29 -17.84 10.40
CA GLY A 99 11.30 -17.93 11.45
C GLY A 99 12.05 -16.62 11.64
N GLY A 100 11.68 -15.85 12.66
CA GLY A 100 12.63 -14.89 13.25
C GLY A 100 12.06 -13.55 13.70
N HIS A 101 11.19 -13.54 14.72
CA HIS A 101 11.14 -12.40 15.64
C HIS A 101 12.11 -12.68 16.80
N SER A 102 13.41 -12.51 16.55
CA SER A 102 14.40 -12.38 17.61
C SER A 102 14.56 -10.89 17.93
N GLY A 103 13.74 -10.35 18.83
CA GLY A 103 13.92 -8.94 19.20
C GLY A 103 12.83 -8.25 19.99
N ALA A 104 12.05 -8.95 20.82
CA ALA A 104 11.27 -8.29 21.86
C ALA A 104 11.01 -9.26 23.03
N THR A 105 12.07 -9.81 23.62
CA THR A 105 11.95 -10.40 24.96
C THR A 105 11.70 -9.25 25.93
N LEU A 106 10.45 -9.11 26.36
CA LEU A 106 10.11 -8.51 27.64
C LEU A 106 10.84 -9.32 28.72
N SER A 107 11.99 -8.82 29.17
CA SER A 107 12.65 -9.33 30.38
C SER A 107 13.39 -8.18 31.03
N SER A 108 12.79 -7.57 32.05
CA SER A 108 13.10 -7.99 33.42
C SER A 108 12.43 -7.03 34.41
N CYS A 109 11.80 -7.63 35.41
CA CYS A 109 11.48 -7.03 36.69
C CYS A 109 12.77 -6.72 37.47
N ALA A 110 12.80 -5.57 38.14
CA ALA A 110 13.68 -5.36 39.28
C ALA A 110 12.89 -4.53 40.31
N ALA A 111 12.54 -5.22 41.40
CA ALA A 111 12.12 -4.60 42.64
C ALA A 111 13.28 -3.79 43.25
N GLY A 112 12.94 -2.67 43.86
CA GLY A 112 13.76 -1.88 44.76
C GLY A 112 12.85 -1.21 45.77
#